data_AF-A0A3A8JSS6-F1
#
_entry.id   AF-A0A3A8JSS6-F1
#
_cell.length_a   1.000
_cell.length_b   1.000
_cell.length_c   1.000
_cell.angle_alpha   90.00
_cell.angle_beta   90.00
_cell.angle_gamma   90.00
#
_symmetry.space_group_name_H-M   'P 1'
#
loop_
_entity.id
_entity.type
_entity.pdbx_description
1 polymer ?
#
loop_
_entity_poly.entity_id
_entity_poly.type
_entity_poly.pdbx_seq_one_letter_code
_entity_poly.pdbx_strand_id
1 'polypeptide(L)'
;MRAHLLLILIPSLMAPGAFARAQDSSPPADSGAAHGAHGKPSALSSMTSLAQGAVLFDDLGTYQRKVTTRSPEAQAFFDQGLRLMYAFNHDEAARSFARAAQLDPSCAMCFWGTALVLGPNYNVPMLPDRAATAWTALQRAQALAPTTTPAEQALIGALSRRYGGPQARTPEQMKPFSQAYANAMRDVAKRFPDDMDVQVLFAESLMNLNPWKLWTLEGKPEPGTGEIVTRLEAVLARAPNHPGANHYYIHAIEASEHPERALPSADRLPGLMPGAGHVVHMPAHIYQRVGRYADASESNRRAVQADNAYLRQVEPIGYYPMYLAHNWGFLSFSSSMEGRREESIRAARESAKVLPPAMLTEMPGMDFFASEPLLAMVRFGRFDALLKEPRPDAKYPVLTGLWLHAHGLALAAKGDFKQARAEHEELVKLAASVPDTLTAGNNSAKDVLDVAARVLDASISERQGCADALSRWDDAVRAADQLAYSEPSDWFYPVRHYQGAALLDAKQYKAAEAVYREDLHRNPGNGWALFGLTQSLKGQGRTAEASAARQQFETAWANADIALTRTAF
;
A
#
# COMPACT_ATOMS: atom_id res chain seq x y z
N MET A 1 -19.62 25.72 50.76
CA MET A 1 -18.76 26.72 50.08
C MET A 1 -19.17 26.74 48.61
N ARG A 2 -19.66 27.81 47.96
CA ARG A 2 -19.67 29.27 48.26
C ARG A 2 -18.26 29.86 48.48
N ALA A 3 -17.83 30.93 47.81
CA ALA A 3 -18.52 31.76 46.80
C ALA A 3 -17.55 32.47 45.83
N HIS A 4 -18.10 33.28 44.93
CA HIS A 4 -17.40 34.10 43.92
C HIS A 4 -16.42 35.12 44.51
N LEU A 5 -15.54 35.65 43.66
CA LEU A 5 -15.46 37.09 43.47
C LEU A 5 -15.23 37.46 41.99
N LEU A 6 -15.72 38.63 41.60
CA LEU A 6 -15.58 39.31 40.29
C LEU A 6 -15.56 40.83 40.59
N LEU A 7 -15.58 41.71 39.57
CA LEU A 7 -15.57 43.20 39.59
C LEU A 7 -14.16 43.86 39.56
N ILE A 8 -13.90 45.01 38.91
CA ILE A 8 -14.56 45.81 37.83
C ILE A 8 -13.47 46.78 37.22
N LEU A 9 -13.37 47.04 35.90
CA LEU A 9 -13.90 48.18 35.08
C LEU A 9 -13.64 49.61 35.63
N ILE A 10 -13.62 50.72 34.85
CA ILE A 10 -14.25 51.05 33.54
C ILE A 10 -13.24 51.82 32.59
N PRO A 11 -13.53 52.78 31.65
CA PRO A 11 -12.61 53.07 30.51
C PRO A 11 -12.07 54.53 30.42
N SER A 12 -11.36 54.85 29.32
CA SER A 12 -11.21 56.23 28.79
C SER A 12 -11.00 56.28 27.26
N LEU A 13 -11.20 57.45 26.66
CA LEU A 13 -11.89 57.63 25.35
C LEU A 13 -11.52 58.96 24.62
N MET A 14 -11.89 59.06 23.33
CA MET A 14 -11.98 60.26 22.46
C MET A 14 -10.64 60.93 22.03
N ALA A 15 -10.31 61.10 20.73
CA ALA A 15 -10.89 61.92 19.64
C ALA A 15 -10.39 63.39 19.67
N PRO A 16 -10.19 64.14 18.54
CA PRO A 16 -11.05 64.21 17.33
C PRO A 16 -10.28 64.20 15.97
N GLY A 17 -10.93 64.63 14.87
CA GLY A 17 -10.34 64.78 13.52
C GLY A 17 -10.95 65.94 12.71
N ALA A 18 -10.57 66.11 11.43
CA ALA A 18 -11.05 67.17 10.53
C ALA A 18 -11.07 66.74 9.03
N PHE A 19 -11.82 67.46 8.19
CA PHE A 19 -12.09 67.15 6.76
C PHE A 19 -11.28 68.00 5.77
N ALA A 20 -10.96 67.44 4.59
CA ALA A 20 -10.84 68.12 3.30
C ALA A 20 -11.02 67.12 2.13
N ARG A 21 -11.29 67.59 0.89
CA ARG A 21 -11.77 66.74 -0.23
C ARG A 21 -11.38 67.24 -1.62
N ALA A 22 -10.63 66.44 -2.38
CA ALA A 22 -10.52 66.39 -3.85
C ALA A 22 -9.88 65.01 -4.18
N GLN A 23 -10.37 64.11 -5.04
CA GLN A 23 -10.94 64.14 -6.41
C GLN A 23 -9.92 63.62 -7.44
N ASP A 24 -10.40 62.72 -8.31
CA ASP A 24 -9.80 62.10 -9.51
C ASP A 24 -8.47 61.34 -9.41
N SER A 25 -8.57 60.01 -9.31
CA SER A 25 -7.87 59.08 -10.22
C SER A 25 -8.50 57.68 -10.14
N SER A 26 -8.87 57.10 -11.28
CA SER A 26 -9.39 55.73 -11.34
C SER A 26 -8.25 54.72 -11.13
N PRO A 27 -8.43 53.65 -10.34
CA PRO A 27 -7.53 52.51 -10.41
C PRO A 27 -7.61 51.89 -11.81
N PRO A 28 -6.50 51.39 -12.38
CA PRO A 28 -6.53 50.70 -13.67
C PRO A 28 -7.40 49.45 -13.58
N ALA A 29 -8.13 49.14 -14.65
CA ALA A 29 -8.97 47.96 -14.72
C ALA A 29 -8.11 46.69 -14.59
N ASP A 30 -8.56 45.76 -13.76
CA ASP A 30 -7.95 44.45 -13.59
C ASP A 30 -8.08 43.68 -14.92
N SER A 31 -7.00 43.62 -15.70
CA SER A 31 -7.03 43.08 -17.06
C SER A 31 -7.07 41.56 -17.00
N GLY A 32 -8.28 41.04 -16.81
CA GLY A 32 -8.60 39.63 -16.56
C GLY A 32 -7.81 38.66 -17.44
N ALA A 33 -6.76 38.09 -16.85
CA ALA A 33 -6.02 36.98 -17.42
C ALA A 33 -6.93 35.74 -17.42
N ALA A 34 -7.71 35.59 -18.50
CA ALA A 34 -8.59 34.45 -18.71
C ALA A 34 -7.75 33.18 -18.89
N HIS A 35 -7.38 32.55 -17.77
CA HIS A 35 -6.85 31.18 -17.74
C HIS A 35 -7.96 30.19 -18.09
N GLY A 36 -8.34 30.21 -19.37
CA GLY A 36 -9.23 29.24 -20.03
C GLY A 36 -8.57 27.88 -20.13
N ALA A 37 -8.30 27.26 -18.99
CA ALA A 37 -7.87 25.88 -18.87
C ALA A 37 -9.04 24.96 -19.22
N HIS A 38 -9.36 24.86 -20.52
CA HIS A 38 -10.20 23.83 -21.09
C HIS A 38 -9.47 22.47 -21.07
N GLY A 39 -9.07 22.03 -19.87
CA GLY A 39 -8.70 20.64 -19.64
C GLY A 39 -9.90 19.74 -19.92
N LYS A 40 -9.65 18.53 -20.39
CA LYS A 40 -10.69 17.50 -20.49
C LYS A 40 -11.34 17.32 -19.10
N PRO A 41 -12.67 17.27 -18.97
CA PRO A 41 -13.30 16.92 -17.69
C PRO A 41 -12.73 15.59 -17.17
N SER A 42 -12.38 15.51 -15.88
CA SER A 42 -11.91 14.27 -15.28
C SER A 42 -12.93 13.15 -15.51
N ALA A 43 -12.47 11.95 -15.89
CA ALA A 43 -13.35 10.81 -16.12
C ALA A 43 -14.24 10.51 -14.91
N LEU A 44 -13.74 10.75 -13.69
CA LEU A 44 -14.43 10.52 -12.42
C LEU A 44 -15.54 11.55 -12.11
N SER A 45 -15.64 12.65 -12.88
CA SER A 45 -16.56 13.77 -12.61
C SER A 45 -18.05 13.50 -12.82
N SER A 46 -18.42 12.41 -13.51
CA SER A 46 -19.82 12.04 -13.75
C SER A 46 -19.99 10.58 -14.19
N MET A 47 -21.19 10.03 -14.06
CA MET A 47 -21.55 8.72 -14.65
C MET A 47 -21.26 8.65 -16.16
N THR A 48 -21.52 9.74 -16.88
CA THR A 48 -21.39 9.79 -18.35
C THR A 48 -19.92 9.89 -18.81
N SER A 49 -19.05 10.49 -18.00
CA SER A 49 -17.60 10.51 -18.25
C SER A 49 -16.94 9.19 -17.80
N LEU A 50 -17.42 8.59 -16.71
CA LEU A 50 -16.94 7.28 -16.24
C LEU A 50 -17.13 6.19 -17.29
N ALA A 51 -18.28 6.16 -17.97
CA ALA A 51 -18.60 5.13 -18.97
C ALA A 51 -17.81 5.23 -20.29
N GLN A 52 -16.94 6.24 -20.47
CA GLN A 52 -16.18 6.45 -21.71
C GLN A 52 -15.03 5.44 -21.81
N GLY A 53 -14.80 4.90 -23.01
CA GLY A 53 -13.78 3.88 -23.26
C GLY A 53 -14.09 2.50 -22.68
N ALA A 54 -15.31 2.25 -22.20
CA ALA A 54 -15.69 0.98 -21.59
C ALA A 54 -15.72 -0.19 -22.61
N VAL A 55 -14.85 -1.18 -22.40
CA VAL A 55 -14.76 -2.43 -23.18
C VAL A 55 -15.11 -3.63 -22.29
N LEU A 56 -15.43 -4.78 -22.91
CA LEU A 56 -15.52 -6.06 -22.20
C LEU A 56 -14.22 -6.83 -22.39
N PHE A 57 -13.66 -7.34 -21.29
CA PHE A 57 -12.48 -8.19 -21.26
C PHE A 57 -12.88 -9.68 -21.16
N ASP A 58 -12.22 -10.55 -21.92
CA ASP A 58 -12.49 -11.99 -21.99
C ASP A 58 -11.61 -12.85 -21.06
N ASP A 59 -10.57 -12.25 -20.46
CA ASP A 59 -9.59 -12.90 -19.58
C ASP A 59 -9.86 -12.73 -18.07
N LEU A 60 -10.90 -11.97 -17.68
CA LEU A 60 -11.30 -11.78 -16.27
C LEU A 60 -12.07 -12.97 -15.66
N GLY A 61 -12.11 -14.12 -16.33
CA GLY A 61 -12.81 -15.32 -15.86
C GLY A 61 -14.34 -15.17 -15.81
N THR A 62 -15.02 -16.14 -15.21
CA THR A 62 -16.48 -16.39 -15.42
C THR A 62 -17.36 -16.13 -14.21
N TYR A 63 -16.86 -15.46 -13.16
CA TYR A 63 -17.69 -15.12 -12.00
C TYR A 63 -18.78 -14.09 -12.36
N GLN A 64 -20.00 -14.33 -11.89
CA GLN A 64 -21.19 -13.56 -12.23
C GLN A 64 -22.18 -13.50 -11.05
N ARG A 65 -22.92 -12.39 -10.94
CA ARG A 65 -24.03 -12.20 -10.01
C ARG A 65 -25.21 -11.61 -10.77
N LYS A 66 -26.25 -12.40 -10.96
CA LYS A 66 -27.50 -11.96 -11.59
C LYS A 66 -28.14 -10.82 -10.80
N VAL A 67 -28.46 -9.72 -11.48
CA VAL A 67 -29.14 -8.55 -10.91
C VAL A 67 -30.46 -8.25 -11.63
N THR A 68 -31.25 -7.34 -11.07
CA THR A 68 -32.49 -6.84 -11.68
C THR A 68 -32.14 -5.89 -12.84
N THR A 69 -31.96 -6.47 -14.03
CA THR A 69 -31.79 -5.80 -15.33
C THR A 69 -32.56 -6.58 -16.40
N ARG A 70 -32.90 -5.92 -17.52
CA ARG A 70 -33.42 -6.61 -18.72
C ARG A 70 -32.44 -6.61 -19.90
N SER A 71 -31.31 -5.91 -19.78
CA SER A 71 -30.27 -5.86 -20.80
C SER A 71 -29.18 -6.90 -20.52
N PRO A 72 -28.95 -7.89 -21.40
CA PRO A 72 -27.83 -8.83 -21.28
C PRO A 72 -26.47 -8.13 -21.31
N GLU A 73 -26.36 -7.02 -22.05
CA GLU A 73 -25.14 -6.21 -22.13
C GLU A 73 -24.87 -5.49 -20.81
N ALA A 74 -25.91 -4.96 -20.15
CA ALA A 74 -25.78 -4.36 -18.83
C ALA A 74 -25.42 -5.40 -17.76
N GLN A 75 -25.96 -6.62 -17.84
CA GLN A 75 -25.56 -7.73 -16.96
C GLN A 75 -24.08 -8.08 -17.17
N ALA A 76 -23.61 -8.22 -18.41
CA ALA A 76 -22.20 -8.51 -18.70
C ALA A 76 -21.23 -7.45 -18.17
N PHE A 77 -21.54 -6.15 -18.35
CA PHE A 77 -20.76 -5.05 -17.78
C PHE A 77 -20.87 -4.97 -16.24
N PHE A 78 -22.00 -5.36 -15.64
CA PHE A 78 -22.14 -5.48 -14.18
C PHE A 78 -21.27 -6.61 -13.62
N ASP A 79 -21.31 -7.80 -14.24
CA ASP A 79 -20.48 -8.95 -13.84
C ASP A 79 -18.98 -8.66 -14.02
N GLN A 80 -18.61 -7.87 -15.04
CA GLN A 80 -17.26 -7.35 -15.17
C GLN A 80 -16.91 -6.38 -14.05
N GLY A 81 -17.78 -5.41 -13.74
CA GLY A 81 -17.57 -4.49 -12.62
C GLY A 81 -17.39 -5.22 -11.28
N LEU A 82 -18.14 -6.29 -11.04
CA LEU A 82 -18.02 -7.12 -9.84
C LEU A 82 -16.69 -7.89 -9.79
N ARG A 83 -16.26 -8.49 -10.91
CA ARG A 83 -14.94 -9.12 -11.05
C ARG A 83 -13.81 -8.12 -10.79
N LEU A 84 -13.88 -6.92 -11.38
CA LEU A 84 -12.88 -5.86 -11.23
C LEU A 84 -12.85 -5.25 -9.81
N MET A 85 -14.00 -5.15 -9.15
CA MET A 85 -14.10 -4.80 -7.72
C MET A 85 -13.40 -5.84 -6.85
N TYR A 86 -13.68 -7.13 -7.05
CA TYR A 86 -12.96 -8.21 -6.37
C TYR A 86 -11.49 -8.34 -6.81
N ALA A 87 -11.06 -7.60 -7.83
CA ALA A 87 -9.67 -7.46 -8.28
C ALA A 87 -9.01 -6.15 -7.84
N PHE A 88 -9.68 -5.33 -7.02
CA PHE A 88 -9.29 -3.96 -6.63
C PHE A 88 -8.95 -2.97 -7.78
N ASN A 89 -9.21 -3.32 -9.04
CA ASN A 89 -9.27 -2.36 -10.13
C ASN A 89 -10.62 -1.60 -10.09
N HIS A 90 -10.78 -0.82 -9.01
CA HIS A 90 -11.98 -0.05 -8.69
C HIS A 90 -12.30 1.01 -9.75
N ASP A 91 -11.28 1.54 -10.44
CA ASP A 91 -11.46 2.55 -11.48
C ASP A 91 -12.04 1.94 -12.78
N GLU A 92 -11.57 0.77 -13.21
CA GLU A 92 -12.19 0.03 -14.32
C GLU A 92 -13.55 -0.58 -13.91
N ALA A 93 -13.72 -0.95 -12.64
CA ALA A 93 -15.02 -1.36 -12.11
C ALA A 93 -16.03 -0.20 -12.18
N ALA A 94 -15.63 1.02 -11.82
CA ALA A 94 -16.47 2.22 -11.93
C ALA A 94 -16.88 2.49 -13.38
N ARG A 95 -15.93 2.39 -14.33
CA ARG A 95 -16.20 2.49 -15.77
C ARG A 95 -17.21 1.43 -16.23
N SER A 96 -17.00 0.18 -15.83
CA SER A 96 -17.86 -0.97 -16.19
C SER A 96 -19.28 -0.82 -15.64
N PHE A 97 -19.43 -0.51 -14.34
CA PHE A 97 -20.73 -0.27 -13.73
C PHE A 97 -21.45 0.96 -14.30
N ALA A 98 -20.72 2.04 -14.61
CA ALA A 98 -21.29 3.22 -15.25
C ALA A 98 -21.77 2.93 -16.69
N ARG A 99 -21.04 2.11 -17.44
CA ARG A 99 -21.47 1.62 -18.76
C ARG A 99 -22.70 0.72 -18.67
N ALA A 100 -22.76 -0.17 -17.69
CA ALA A 100 -23.97 -0.97 -17.43
C ALA A 100 -25.19 -0.09 -17.11
N ALA A 101 -25.01 0.96 -16.30
CA ALA A 101 -26.05 1.93 -15.96
C ALA A 101 -26.48 2.83 -17.15
N GLN A 102 -25.61 3.02 -18.14
CA GLN A 102 -25.94 3.67 -19.41
C GLN A 102 -26.77 2.76 -20.33
N LEU A 103 -26.49 1.45 -20.32
CA LEU A 103 -27.18 0.43 -21.13
C LEU A 103 -28.55 0.03 -20.55
N ASP A 104 -28.71 0.01 -19.22
CA ASP A 104 -30.00 -0.10 -18.54
C ASP A 104 -30.12 0.96 -17.43
N PRO A 105 -30.71 2.14 -17.71
CA PRO A 105 -30.98 3.19 -16.73
C PRO A 105 -31.96 2.81 -15.60
N SER A 106 -32.53 1.59 -15.61
CA SER A 106 -33.34 1.02 -14.53
C SER A 106 -32.59 0.01 -13.64
N CYS A 107 -31.38 -0.41 -14.03
CA CYS A 107 -30.52 -1.29 -13.24
C CYS A 107 -30.01 -0.60 -11.95
N ALA A 108 -30.74 -0.74 -10.84
CA ALA A 108 -30.35 -0.13 -9.56
C ALA A 108 -28.96 -0.59 -9.09
N MET A 109 -28.62 -1.85 -9.32
CA MET A 109 -27.33 -2.42 -8.92
C MET A 109 -26.14 -1.89 -9.72
N CYS A 110 -26.35 -1.44 -10.96
CA CYS A 110 -25.32 -0.80 -11.77
C CYS A 110 -24.91 0.57 -11.15
N PHE A 111 -25.89 1.34 -10.66
CA PHE A 111 -25.63 2.56 -9.90
C PHE A 111 -25.03 2.28 -8.51
N TRP A 112 -25.49 1.23 -7.82
CA TRP A 112 -24.89 0.77 -6.55
C TRP A 112 -23.42 0.38 -6.68
N GLY A 113 -23.06 -0.36 -7.72
CA GLY A 113 -21.68 -0.79 -7.97
C GLY A 113 -20.75 0.39 -8.18
N THR A 114 -21.17 1.37 -9.00
CA THR A 114 -20.42 2.62 -9.19
C THR A 114 -20.28 3.40 -7.88
N ALA A 115 -21.34 3.50 -7.07
CA ALA A 115 -21.27 4.16 -5.77
C ALA A 115 -20.29 3.47 -4.81
N LEU A 116 -20.33 2.14 -4.73
CA LEU A 116 -19.49 1.32 -3.86
C LEU A 116 -18.00 1.55 -4.17
N VAL A 117 -17.56 1.32 -5.41
CA VAL A 117 -16.14 1.35 -5.78
C VAL A 117 -15.51 2.75 -5.80
N LEU A 118 -16.33 3.81 -5.84
CA LEU A 118 -15.89 5.20 -5.75
C LEU A 118 -15.78 5.73 -4.30
N GLY A 119 -16.20 4.95 -3.30
CA GLY A 119 -15.93 5.25 -1.89
C GLY A 119 -14.58 4.68 -1.41
N PRO A 120 -14.29 4.76 -0.10
CA PRO A 120 -13.07 4.18 0.47
C PRO A 120 -13.04 2.64 0.33
N ASN A 121 -11.85 2.06 0.34
CA ASN A 121 -11.63 0.61 0.40
C ASN A 121 -10.42 0.33 1.31
N TYR A 122 -9.94 -0.91 1.33
CA TYR A 122 -8.85 -1.36 2.19
C TYR A 122 -7.52 -0.62 1.93
N ASN A 123 -7.30 -0.16 0.70
CA ASN A 123 -6.04 0.44 0.25
C ASN A 123 -6.12 1.97 0.06
N VAL A 124 -7.31 2.51 -0.25
CA VAL A 124 -7.47 3.93 -0.61
C VAL A 124 -8.62 4.58 0.18
N PRO A 125 -8.39 5.75 0.81
CA PRO A 125 -9.43 6.51 1.51
C PRO A 125 -10.41 7.17 0.54
N MET A 126 -11.41 7.90 1.06
CA MET A 126 -12.34 8.69 0.25
C MET A 126 -11.59 9.83 -0.48
N LEU A 127 -11.43 9.74 -1.79
CA LEU A 127 -10.78 10.79 -2.59
C LEU A 127 -11.75 11.94 -2.97
N PRO A 128 -11.30 13.21 -2.99
CA PRO A 128 -12.18 14.38 -3.19
C PRO A 128 -12.98 14.39 -4.49
N ASP A 129 -12.37 13.91 -5.57
CA ASP A 129 -12.89 13.92 -6.95
C ASP A 129 -13.99 12.87 -7.20
N ARG A 130 -14.12 11.88 -6.32
CA ARG A 130 -15.05 10.74 -6.46
C ARG A 130 -16.35 10.91 -5.69
N ALA A 131 -16.32 11.59 -4.54
CA ALA A 131 -17.41 11.57 -3.56
C ALA A 131 -18.76 12.09 -4.12
N ALA A 132 -18.74 13.13 -4.95
CA ALA A 132 -19.96 13.68 -5.55
C ALA A 132 -20.61 12.71 -6.56
N THR A 133 -19.79 12.02 -7.37
CA THR A 133 -20.25 11.01 -8.33
C THR A 133 -20.76 9.77 -7.61
N ALA A 134 -20.04 9.30 -6.58
CA ALA A 134 -20.47 8.20 -5.72
C ALA A 134 -21.82 8.46 -5.05
N TRP A 135 -22.01 9.65 -4.48
CA TRP A 135 -23.28 10.08 -3.88
C TRP A 135 -24.42 10.15 -4.90
N THR A 136 -24.16 10.70 -6.08
CA THR A 136 -25.15 10.80 -7.16
C THR A 136 -25.60 9.42 -7.65
N ALA A 137 -24.67 8.49 -7.81
CA ALA A 137 -24.95 7.10 -8.14
C ALA A 137 -25.77 6.41 -7.03
N LEU A 138 -25.39 6.59 -5.75
CA LEU A 138 -26.14 6.07 -4.60
C LEU A 138 -27.59 6.57 -4.56
N GLN A 139 -27.82 7.88 -4.76
CA GLN A 139 -29.17 8.44 -4.80
C GLN A 139 -30.02 7.81 -5.92
N ARG A 140 -29.43 7.57 -7.09
CA ARG A 140 -30.12 6.88 -8.20
C ARG A 140 -30.40 5.41 -7.89
N ALA A 141 -29.47 4.71 -7.23
CA ALA A 141 -29.70 3.33 -6.77
C ALA A 141 -30.84 3.26 -5.74
N GLN A 142 -30.88 4.18 -4.76
CA GLN A 142 -31.96 4.26 -3.77
C GLN A 142 -33.33 4.53 -4.40
N ALA A 143 -33.40 5.42 -5.40
CA ALA A 143 -34.64 5.72 -6.12
C ALA A 143 -35.17 4.53 -6.95
N LEU A 144 -34.28 3.62 -7.40
CA LEU A 144 -34.63 2.43 -8.16
C LEU A 144 -34.85 1.18 -7.29
N ALA A 145 -34.33 1.14 -6.05
CA ALA A 145 -34.41 -0.02 -5.17
C ALA A 145 -35.82 -0.66 -5.01
N PRO A 146 -36.95 0.09 -5.00
CA PRO A 146 -38.28 -0.53 -4.94
C PRO A 146 -38.64 -1.49 -6.09
N THR A 147 -37.89 -1.50 -7.20
CA THR A 147 -38.12 -2.43 -8.32
C THR A 147 -37.26 -3.70 -8.27
N THR A 148 -36.29 -3.79 -7.35
CA THR A 148 -35.29 -4.88 -7.31
C THR A 148 -35.58 -5.94 -6.23
N THR A 149 -34.79 -7.01 -6.20
CA THR A 149 -34.98 -8.11 -5.24
C THR A 149 -34.70 -7.69 -3.80
N PRO A 150 -35.22 -8.43 -2.78
CA PRO A 150 -35.00 -8.10 -1.38
C PRO A 150 -33.52 -8.03 -0.93
N ALA A 151 -32.63 -8.74 -1.62
CA ALA A 151 -31.19 -8.71 -1.35
C ALA A 151 -30.53 -7.45 -1.94
N GLU A 152 -30.87 -7.08 -3.17
CA GLU A 152 -30.42 -5.83 -3.82
C GLU A 152 -30.91 -4.59 -3.04
N GLN A 153 -32.18 -4.58 -2.64
CA GLN A 153 -32.75 -3.56 -1.75
C GLN A 153 -31.94 -3.41 -0.45
N ALA A 154 -31.52 -4.52 0.15
CA ALA A 154 -30.77 -4.53 1.40
C ALA A 154 -29.32 -4.06 1.21
N LEU A 155 -28.65 -4.46 0.12
CA LEU A 155 -27.31 -3.98 -0.25
C LEU A 155 -27.28 -2.47 -0.53
N ILE A 156 -28.31 -1.94 -1.21
CA ILE A 156 -28.48 -0.49 -1.44
C ILE A 156 -28.79 0.23 -0.12
N GLY A 157 -29.66 -0.34 0.71
CA GLY A 157 -29.97 0.18 2.05
C GLY A 157 -28.75 0.24 2.96
N ALA A 158 -27.90 -0.79 2.95
CA ALA A 158 -26.65 -0.81 3.71
C ALA A 158 -25.64 0.22 3.19
N LEU A 159 -25.37 0.24 1.88
CA LEU A 159 -24.43 1.20 1.28
C LEU A 159 -24.82 2.66 1.55
N SER A 160 -26.11 2.96 1.68
CA SER A 160 -26.58 4.30 2.05
C SER A 160 -26.06 4.82 3.40
N ARG A 161 -25.58 3.94 4.29
CA ARG A 161 -24.99 4.31 5.59
C ARG A 161 -23.51 4.74 5.48
N ARG A 162 -22.85 4.42 4.36
CA ARG A 162 -21.41 4.68 4.11
C ARG A 162 -21.12 6.14 3.69
N TYR A 163 -22.13 6.96 3.41
CA TYR A 163 -21.97 8.32 2.90
C TYR A 163 -22.87 9.31 3.66
N GLY A 164 -22.32 10.47 4.02
CA GLY A 164 -23.04 11.56 4.69
C GLY A 164 -23.39 12.74 3.78
N GLY A 165 -23.51 12.53 2.47
CA GLY A 165 -23.63 13.59 1.45
C GLY A 165 -22.50 13.57 0.42
N PRO A 166 -22.53 14.47 -0.58
CA PRO A 166 -21.63 14.45 -1.75
C PRO A 166 -20.18 14.91 -1.46
N GLN A 167 -19.90 15.49 -0.29
CA GLN A 167 -18.56 15.91 0.08
C GLN A 167 -17.70 14.73 0.55
N ALA A 168 -16.46 14.68 0.06
CA ALA A 168 -15.42 13.85 0.65
C ALA A 168 -15.12 14.28 2.10
N ARG A 169 -14.49 13.36 2.84
CA ARG A 169 -14.25 13.45 4.29
C ARG A 169 -12.91 12.80 4.60
N THR A 170 -12.22 13.28 5.62
CA THR A 170 -10.97 12.66 6.09
C THR A 170 -11.25 11.24 6.62
N PRO A 171 -10.24 10.35 6.73
CA PRO A 171 -10.41 9.02 7.33
C PRO A 171 -11.10 9.07 8.70
N GLU A 172 -10.71 10.00 9.56
CA GLU A 172 -11.29 10.26 10.89
C GLU A 172 -12.79 10.58 10.80
N GLN A 173 -13.16 11.45 9.86
CA GLN A 173 -14.55 11.85 9.62
C GLN A 173 -15.39 10.73 8.98
N MET A 174 -14.75 9.74 8.33
CA MET A 174 -15.41 8.59 7.73
C MET A 174 -15.68 7.45 8.73
N LYS A 175 -14.91 7.34 9.84
CA LYS A 175 -15.05 6.24 10.83
C LYS A 175 -16.52 5.98 11.28
N PRO A 176 -17.36 6.98 11.59
CA PRO A 176 -18.77 6.73 11.95
C PRO A 176 -19.61 6.15 10.80
N PHE A 177 -19.33 6.55 9.55
CA PHE A 177 -20.03 6.07 8.36
C PHE A 177 -19.57 4.66 7.97
N SER A 178 -18.27 4.36 8.08
CA SER A 178 -17.74 3.00 7.91
C SER A 178 -18.33 2.04 8.94
N GLN A 179 -18.40 2.43 10.22
CA GLN A 179 -19.04 1.64 11.26
C GLN A 179 -20.55 1.44 11.01
N ALA A 180 -21.25 2.48 10.55
CA ALA A 180 -22.67 2.38 10.20
C ALA A 180 -22.92 1.47 8.98
N TYR A 181 -22.01 1.47 8.00
CA TYR A 181 -22.03 0.55 6.87
C TYR A 181 -21.79 -0.90 7.30
N ALA A 182 -20.75 -1.17 8.09
CA ALA A 182 -20.43 -2.50 8.60
C ALA A 182 -21.56 -3.07 9.49
N ASN A 183 -22.18 -2.22 10.32
CA ASN A 183 -23.33 -2.60 11.12
C ASN A 183 -24.56 -2.91 10.27
N ALA A 184 -24.80 -2.16 9.19
CA ALA A 184 -25.89 -2.48 8.27
C ALA A 184 -25.60 -3.78 7.49
N MET A 185 -24.39 -3.95 6.97
CA MET A 185 -23.97 -5.18 6.27
C MET A 185 -24.05 -6.42 7.17
N ARG A 186 -23.76 -6.30 8.47
CA ARG A 186 -23.98 -7.34 9.48
C ARG A 186 -25.43 -7.82 9.52
N ASP A 187 -26.40 -6.91 9.38
CA ASP A 187 -27.82 -7.24 9.38
C ASP A 187 -28.31 -7.75 8.01
N VAL A 188 -27.72 -7.30 6.90
CA VAL A 188 -27.92 -7.92 5.57
C VAL A 188 -27.41 -9.37 5.58
N ALA A 189 -26.22 -9.63 6.14
CA ALA A 189 -25.63 -10.96 6.23
C ALA A 189 -26.42 -11.94 7.11
N LYS A 190 -27.05 -11.47 8.19
CA LYS A 190 -28.03 -12.27 8.97
C LYS A 190 -29.28 -12.61 8.15
N ARG A 191 -29.74 -11.69 7.30
CA ARG A 191 -30.97 -11.85 6.51
C ARG A 191 -30.78 -12.74 5.28
N PHE A 192 -29.56 -12.79 4.73
CA PHE A 192 -29.20 -13.60 3.55
C PHE A 192 -27.95 -14.47 3.84
N PRO A 193 -28.06 -15.48 4.72
CA PRO A 193 -26.93 -16.33 5.13
C PRO A 193 -26.35 -17.19 3.99
N ASP A 194 -27.14 -17.41 2.93
CA ASP A 194 -26.77 -18.23 1.78
C ASP A 194 -26.33 -17.43 0.54
N ASP A 195 -26.42 -16.09 0.59
CA ASP A 195 -25.90 -15.22 -0.47
C ASP A 195 -24.40 -14.95 -0.20
N MET A 196 -23.54 -15.61 -0.97
CA MET A 196 -22.10 -15.60 -0.70
C MET A 196 -21.45 -14.22 -0.94
N ASP A 197 -21.89 -13.46 -1.96
CA ASP A 197 -21.41 -12.08 -2.14
C ASP A 197 -21.77 -11.22 -0.92
N VAL A 198 -22.98 -11.38 -0.36
CA VAL A 198 -23.39 -10.66 0.85
C VAL A 198 -22.48 -10.99 2.04
N GLN A 199 -22.09 -12.26 2.22
CA GLN A 199 -21.17 -12.64 3.29
C GLN A 199 -19.76 -12.08 3.07
N VAL A 200 -19.28 -12.04 1.82
CA VAL A 200 -17.96 -11.49 1.44
C VAL A 200 -17.92 -9.96 1.54
N LEU A 201 -18.96 -9.26 1.07
CA LEU A 201 -19.12 -7.82 1.23
C LEU A 201 -19.27 -7.42 2.70
N PHE A 202 -19.84 -8.28 3.54
CA PHE A 202 -19.84 -8.05 4.98
C PHE A 202 -18.44 -8.19 5.59
N ALA A 203 -17.66 -9.19 5.19
CA ALA A 203 -16.25 -9.30 5.60
C ALA A 203 -15.42 -8.07 5.17
N GLU A 204 -15.56 -7.61 3.92
CA GLU A 204 -14.96 -6.38 3.39
C GLU A 204 -15.32 -5.16 4.24
N SER A 205 -16.61 -5.02 4.58
CA SER A 205 -17.08 -3.86 5.37
C SER A 205 -16.51 -3.83 6.79
N LEU A 206 -16.11 -4.99 7.34
CA LEU A 206 -15.40 -5.08 8.62
C LEU A 206 -13.89 -4.82 8.45
N MET A 207 -13.25 -5.31 7.38
CA MET A 207 -11.84 -5.03 7.09
C MET A 207 -11.60 -3.52 6.94
N ASN A 208 -12.51 -2.82 6.27
CA ASN A 208 -12.50 -1.36 6.09
C ASN A 208 -12.71 -0.53 7.38
N LEU A 209 -12.92 -1.16 8.55
CA LEU A 209 -12.90 -0.45 9.83
C LEU A 209 -11.47 -0.21 10.33
N ASN A 210 -10.58 -1.17 10.09
CA ASN A 210 -9.17 -1.16 10.50
C ASN A 210 -8.27 -1.62 9.33
N PRO A 211 -8.22 -0.88 8.20
CA PRO A 211 -7.39 -1.24 7.06
C PRO A 211 -5.92 -1.36 7.47
N TRP A 212 -5.24 -2.40 6.97
CA TRP A 212 -3.86 -2.79 7.33
C TRP A 212 -3.60 -3.04 8.83
N LYS A 213 -4.65 -3.10 9.65
CA LYS A 213 -4.59 -3.19 11.12
C LYS A 213 -5.53 -4.28 11.65
N LEU A 214 -5.48 -5.43 10.99
CA LEU A 214 -6.21 -6.64 11.37
C LEU A 214 -5.43 -7.48 12.40
N TRP A 215 -4.11 -7.31 12.48
CA TRP A 215 -3.23 -8.04 13.38
C TRP A 215 -2.19 -7.09 14.00
N THR A 216 -1.75 -7.36 15.23
CA THR A 216 -0.64 -6.65 15.88
C THR A 216 0.70 -7.04 15.26
N LEU A 217 1.79 -6.34 15.60
CA LEU A 217 3.15 -6.69 15.15
C LEU A 217 3.62 -8.06 15.67
N GLU A 218 3.04 -8.55 16.76
CA GLU A 218 3.22 -9.91 17.28
C GLU A 218 2.21 -10.92 16.69
N GLY A 219 1.54 -10.58 15.58
CA GLY A 219 0.65 -11.49 14.85
C GLY A 219 -0.65 -11.86 15.58
N LYS A 220 -1.08 -11.07 16.59
CA LYS A 220 -2.32 -11.31 17.35
C LYS A 220 -3.53 -10.61 16.71
N PRO A 221 -4.73 -11.21 16.70
CA PRO A 221 -5.88 -10.63 16.00
C PRO A 221 -6.45 -9.42 16.74
N GLU A 222 -6.62 -8.31 16.03
CA GLU A 222 -7.31 -7.10 16.52
C GLU A 222 -8.84 -7.32 16.62
N PRO A 223 -9.57 -6.49 17.39
CA PRO A 223 -11.02 -6.59 17.55
C PRO A 223 -11.79 -6.60 16.21
N GLY A 224 -12.41 -7.75 15.91
CA GLY A 224 -13.18 -7.98 14.69
C GLY A 224 -12.52 -8.94 13.70
N THR A 225 -11.19 -9.10 13.73
CA THR A 225 -10.45 -9.95 12.77
C THR A 225 -10.86 -11.41 12.83
N GLY A 226 -11.12 -11.94 14.03
CA GLY A 226 -11.65 -13.30 14.19
C GLY A 226 -13.00 -13.52 13.50
N GLU A 227 -13.86 -12.49 13.41
CA GLU A 227 -15.11 -12.59 12.64
C GLU A 227 -14.86 -12.53 11.13
N ILE A 228 -13.99 -11.63 10.67
CA ILE A 228 -13.60 -11.52 9.24
C ILE A 228 -13.09 -12.87 8.73
N VAL A 229 -12.13 -13.46 9.44
CA VAL A 229 -11.52 -14.76 9.13
C VAL A 229 -12.58 -15.86 9.11
N THR A 230 -13.38 -16.00 10.18
CA THR A 230 -14.44 -17.02 10.26
C THR A 230 -15.49 -16.87 9.15
N ARG A 231 -15.84 -15.63 8.77
CA ARG A 231 -16.79 -15.32 7.68
C ARG A 231 -16.26 -15.81 6.34
N LEU A 232 -14.99 -15.51 6.05
CA LEU A 232 -14.34 -15.86 4.79
C LEU A 232 -14.09 -17.37 4.66
N GLU A 233 -13.66 -18.03 5.74
CA GLU A 233 -13.51 -19.50 5.79
C GLU A 233 -14.86 -20.21 5.56
N ALA A 234 -15.94 -19.72 6.18
CA ALA A 234 -17.29 -20.27 5.97
C ALA A 234 -17.81 -20.09 4.53
N VAL A 235 -17.41 -19.01 3.82
CA VAL A 235 -17.69 -18.85 2.39
C VAL A 235 -16.82 -19.79 1.56
N LEU A 236 -15.50 -19.86 1.81
CA LEU A 236 -14.58 -20.70 1.05
C LEU A 236 -14.90 -22.19 1.17
N ALA A 237 -15.42 -22.64 2.31
CA ALA A 237 -15.91 -24.01 2.50
C ALA A 237 -17.15 -24.35 1.65
N ARG A 238 -17.94 -23.35 1.23
CA ARG A 238 -19.16 -23.51 0.42
C ARG A 238 -18.96 -23.18 -1.06
N ALA A 239 -18.09 -22.21 -1.33
CA ALA A 239 -17.83 -21.60 -2.63
C ALA A 239 -16.32 -21.34 -2.81
N PRO A 240 -15.48 -22.40 -2.88
CA PRO A 240 -14.02 -22.27 -2.90
C PRO A 240 -13.47 -21.47 -4.08
N ASN A 241 -14.24 -21.31 -5.16
CA ASN A 241 -13.87 -20.53 -6.36
C ASN A 241 -14.42 -19.09 -6.35
N HIS A 242 -14.92 -18.58 -5.22
CA HIS A 242 -15.41 -17.20 -5.11
C HIS A 242 -14.24 -16.21 -5.10
N PRO A 243 -14.10 -15.30 -6.08
CA PRO A 243 -12.90 -14.46 -6.22
C PRO A 243 -12.68 -13.55 -5.01
N GLY A 244 -13.68 -12.76 -4.62
CA GLY A 244 -13.62 -11.91 -3.42
C GLY A 244 -13.28 -12.66 -2.14
N ALA A 245 -13.85 -13.84 -1.91
CA ALA A 245 -13.54 -14.64 -0.72
C ALA A 245 -12.07 -15.11 -0.70
N ASN A 246 -11.52 -15.53 -1.85
CA ASN A 246 -10.12 -15.95 -1.95
C ASN A 246 -9.17 -14.76 -1.73
N HIS A 247 -9.45 -13.63 -2.37
CA HIS A 247 -8.65 -12.41 -2.27
C HIS A 247 -8.68 -11.82 -0.85
N TYR A 248 -9.86 -11.56 -0.30
CA TYR A 248 -9.97 -10.95 1.03
C TYR A 248 -9.45 -11.88 2.14
N TYR A 249 -9.44 -13.20 1.93
CA TYR A 249 -8.84 -14.14 2.87
C TYR A 249 -7.30 -14.09 2.88
N ILE A 250 -6.65 -13.74 1.76
CA ILE A 250 -5.20 -13.46 1.73
C ILE A 250 -4.91 -12.23 2.63
N HIS A 251 -5.55 -11.09 2.34
CA HIS A 251 -5.41 -9.87 3.14
C HIS A 251 -5.84 -10.01 4.61
N ALA A 252 -6.77 -10.91 4.93
CA ALA A 252 -7.17 -11.19 6.31
C ALA A 252 -6.18 -12.08 7.08
N ILE A 253 -5.19 -12.70 6.43
CA ILE A 253 -4.31 -13.74 7.00
C ILE A 253 -2.81 -13.45 6.85
N GLU A 254 -2.40 -12.68 5.83
CA GLU A 254 -0.99 -12.35 5.53
C GLU A 254 -0.18 -11.90 6.76
N ALA A 255 -0.72 -10.97 7.56
CA ALA A 255 -0.05 -10.40 8.74
C ALA A 255 -0.05 -11.31 9.99
N SER A 256 -0.78 -12.43 9.97
CA SER A 256 -0.93 -13.31 11.14
C SER A 256 0.32 -14.15 11.46
N GLU A 257 0.30 -14.83 12.61
CA GLU A 257 1.25 -15.91 12.94
C GLU A 257 1.12 -17.15 12.02
N HIS A 258 0.03 -17.27 11.25
CA HIS A 258 -0.34 -18.45 10.45
C HIS A 258 -0.69 -18.13 8.99
N PRO A 259 0.21 -17.47 8.23
CA PRO A 259 -0.04 -17.09 6.83
C PRO A 259 -0.29 -18.30 5.90
N GLU A 260 0.27 -19.48 6.24
CA GLU A 260 0.14 -20.72 5.48
C GLU A 260 -1.32 -21.17 5.30
N ARG A 261 -2.22 -20.75 6.18
CA ARG A 261 -3.67 -21.02 6.08
C ARG A 261 -4.28 -20.49 4.77
N ALA A 262 -3.72 -19.43 4.20
CA ALA A 262 -4.20 -18.83 2.96
C ALA A 262 -3.56 -19.41 1.69
N LEU A 263 -2.61 -20.35 1.79
CA LEU A 263 -2.00 -21.01 0.63
C LEU A 263 -3.03 -21.61 -0.35
N PRO A 264 -4.09 -22.34 0.08
CA PRO A 264 -5.08 -22.86 -0.85
C PRO A 264 -5.87 -21.79 -1.60
N SER A 265 -5.91 -20.54 -1.11
CA SER A 265 -6.48 -19.40 -1.82
C SER A 265 -5.44 -18.75 -2.74
N ALA A 266 -4.19 -18.61 -2.29
CA ALA A 266 -3.06 -18.12 -3.09
C ALA A 266 -2.81 -19.00 -4.33
N ASP A 267 -2.71 -20.32 -4.18
CA ASP A 267 -2.48 -21.24 -5.31
C ASP A 267 -3.66 -21.26 -6.31
N ARG A 268 -4.88 -20.85 -5.89
CA ARG A 268 -6.12 -20.86 -6.70
C ARG A 268 -6.39 -19.53 -7.41
N LEU A 269 -6.23 -18.41 -6.72
CA LEU A 269 -6.78 -17.11 -7.09
C LEU A 269 -6.40 -16.60 -8.49
N PRO A 270 -5.13 -16.72 -8.97
CA PRO A 270 -4.76 -16.30 -10.31
C PRO A 270 -5.54 -16.99 -11.44
N GLY A 271 -5.96 -18.25 -11.22
CA GLY A 271 -6.76 -19.01 -12.17
C GLY A 271 -8.23 -18.58 -12.25
N LEU A 272 -8.71 -17.76 -11.31
CA LEU A 272 -10.10 -17.29 -11.27
C LEU A 272 -10.31 -16.05 -12.16
N MET A 273 -9.32 -15.17 -12.28
CA MET A 273 -9.39 -13.92 -13.06
C MET A 273 -8.00 -13.56 -13.65
N PRO A 274 -7.44 -14.36 -14.59
CA PRO A 274 -6.05 -14.24 -15.04
C PRO A 274 -5.69 -12.93 -15.77
N GLY A 275 -6.67 -12.18 -16.30
CA GLY A 275 -6.45 -10.83 -16.86
C GLY A 275 -6.21 -9.73 -15.83
N ALA A 276 -6.53 -9.97 -14.55
CA ALA A 276 -6.40 -8.97 -13.50
C ALA A 276 -5.02 -9.04 -12.83
N GLY A 277 -4.09 -8.16 -13.21
CA GLY A 277 -2.69 -8.19 -12.75
C GLY A 277 -2.54 -8.30 -11.23
N HIS A 278 -3.20 -7.42 -10.47
CA HIS A 278 -3.20 -7.48 -8.99
C HIS A 278 -3.66 -8.85 -8.43
N VAL A 279 -4.68 -9.49 -9.03
CA VAL A 279 -5.20 -10.81 -8.59
C VAL A 279 -4.20 -11.93 -8.88
N VAL A 280 -3.48 -11.83 -9.99
CA VAL A 280 -2.38 -12.72 -10.35
C VAL A 280 -1.16 -12.50 -9.45
N HIS A 281 -0.96 -11.27 -8.97
CA HIS A 281 0.08 -10.89 -8.01
C HIS A 281 -0.19 -11.41 -6.59
N MET A 282 -1.45 -11.33 -6.11
CA MET A 282 -1.86 -11.56 -4.70
C MET A 282 -1.25 -12.77 -3.99
N PRO A 283 -0.98 -13.92 -4.64
CA PRO A 283 -0.30 -15.03 -3.97
C PRO A 283 1.06 -14.66 -3.36
N ALA A 284 1.73 -13.62 -3.88
CA ALA A 284 3.00 -13.11 -3.39
C ALA A 284 2.98 -12.72 -1.91
N HIS A 285 1.88 -12.12 -1.45
CA HIS A 285 1.64 -11.76 -0.04
C HIS A 285 1.80 -12.98 0.88
N ILE A 286 1.18 -14.11 0.54
CA ILE A 286 1.35 -15.36 1.31
C ILE A 286 2.71 -16.01 1.04
N TYR A 287 3.12 -16.08 -0.22
CA TYR A 287 4.34 -16.78 -0.63
C TYR A 287 5.59 -16.21 0.05
N GLN A 288 5.74 -14.88 0.16
CA GLN A 288 6.88 -14.28 0.85
C GLN A 288 6.88 -14.59 2.35
N ARG A 289 5.69 -14.60 2.98
CA ARG A 289 5.49 -14.87 4.41
C ARG A 289 5.79 -16.33 4.79
N VAL A 290 5.70 -17.26 3.84
CA VAL A 290 6.12 -18.68 3.99
C VAL A 290 7.46 -19.01 3.31
N GLY A 291 8.20 -18.01 2.82
CA GLY A 291 9.53 -18.20 2.21
C GLY A 291 9.57 -18.74 0.78
N ARG A 292 8.43 -18.83 0.09
CA ARG A 292 8.31 -19.19 -1.34
C ARG A 292 8.68 -17.99 -2.26
N TYR A 293 9.82 -17.35 -2.02
CA TYR A 293 10.21 -16.11 -2.73
C TYR A 293 10.29 -16.26 -4.27
N ALA A 294 10.72 -17.42 -4.77
CA ALA A 294 10.74 -17.70 -6.21
C ALA A 294 9.33 -17.72 -6.83
N ASP A 295 8.33 -18.25 -6.10
CA ASP A 295 6.94 -18.26 -6.54
C ASP A 295 6.32 -16.85 -6.45
N ALA A 296 6.73 -16.02 -5.49
CA ALA A 296 6.36 -14.62 -5.42
C ALA A 296 6.95 -13.83 -6.61
N SER A 297 8.21 -14.08 -6.97
CA SER A 297 8.81 -13.52 -8.20
C SER A 297 8.09 -13.99 -9.47
N GLU A 298 7.62 -15.23 -9.51
CA GLU A 298 6.83 -15.77 -10.63
C GLU A 298 5.43 -15.15 -10.72
N SER A 299 4.69 -15.05 -9.60
CA SER A 299 3.35 -14.45 -9.60
C SER A 299 3.39 -12.98 -10.02
N ASN A 300 4.38 -12.20 -9.55
CA ASN A 300 4.55 -10.82 -9.97
C ASN A 300 4.99 -10.68 -11.43
N ARG A 301 5.86 -11.56 -11.94
CA ARG A 301 6.20 -11.55 -13.38
C ARG A 301 4.99 -11.86 -14.27
N ARG A 302 4.01 -12.62 -13.79
CA ARG A 302 2.72 -12.84 -14.49
C ARG A 302 1.74 -11.68 -14.31
N ALA A 303 1.68 -11.09 -13.12
CA ALA A 303 0.87 -9.90 -12.83
C ALA A 303 1.23 -8.75 -13.79
N VAL A 304 2.53 -8.45 -13.90
CA VAL A 304 3.08 -7.48 -14.84
C VAL A 304 2.71 -7.80 -16.29
N GLN A 305 2.62 -9.08 -16.69
CA GLN A 305 2.20 -9.44 -18.06
C GLN A 305 0.71 -9.16 -18.31
N ALA A 306 -0.15 -9.45 -17.33
CA ALA A 306 -1.58 -9.15 -17.37
C ALA A 306 -1.84 -7.63 -17.32
N ASP A 307 -1.15 -6.88 -16.44
CA ASP A 307 -1.18 -5.42 -16.40
C ASP A 307 -0.80 -4.82 -17.76
N ASN A 308 0.30 -5.29 -18.36
CA ASN A 308 0.70 -4.84 -19.69
C ASN A 308 -0.30 -5.23 -20.80
N ALA A 309 -1.14 -6.26 -20.62
CA ALA A 309 -2.20 -6.63 -21.54
C ALA A 309 -3.45 -5.74 -21.41
N TYR A 310 -3.80 -5.38 -20.18
CA TYR A 310 -4.83 -4.39 -19.86
C TYR A 310 -4.45 -2.99 -20.36
N LEU A 311 -3.20 -2.54 -20.12
CA LEU A 311 -2.67 -1.25 -20.56
C LEU A 311 -2.58 -1.07 -22.10
N ARG A 312 -2.66 -2.16 -22.88
CA ARG A 312 -2.76 -2.09 -24.35
C ARG A 312 -4.19 -1.86 -24.85
N GLN A 313 -5.19 -2.00 -23.98
CA GLN A 313 -6.61 -1.92 -24.34
C GLN A 313 -7.27 -0.63 -23.83
N VAL A 314 -6.84 -0.14 -22.65
CA VAL A 314 -7.43 1.06 -22.02
C VAL A 314 -6.37 1.98 -21.40
N GLU A 315 -6.65 3.28 -21.42
CA GLU A 315 -5.97 4.25 -20.54
C GLU A 315 -6.54 4.09 -19.12
N PRO A 316 -5.70 3.83 -18.08
CA PRO A 316 -6.17 3.75 -16.70
C PRO A 316 -6.66 5.11 -16.20
N ILE A 317 -7.70 5.09 -15.37
CA ILE A 317 -8.18 6.25 -14.62
C ILE A 317 -7.60 6.17 -13.19
N GLY A 318 -7.40 7.33 -12.56
CA GLY A 318 -7.23 7.42 -11.12
C GLY A 318 -5.95 6.75 -10.59
N TYR A 319 -6.11 5.86 -9.61
CA TYR A 319 -5.00 5.35 -8.80
C TYR A 319 -4.46 3.99 -9.25
N TYR A 320 -4.94 3.43 -10.37
CA TYR A 320 -4.42 2.13 -10.85
C TYR A 320 -2.89 2.06 -11.01
N PRO A 321 -2.16 3.14 -11.38
CA PRO A 321 -0.69 3.14 -11.36
C PRO A 321 -0.03 2.77 -10.02
N MET A 322 -0.73 2.93 -8.88
CA MET A 322 -0.24 2.43 -7.58
C MET A 322 -0.17 0.90 -7.55
N TYR A 323 -1.14 0.21 -8.14
CA TYR A 323 -1.15 -1.26 -8.22
C TYR A 323 -0.08 -1.77 -9.18
N LEU A 324 0.22 -1.02 -10.26
CA LEU A 324 1.35 -1.29 -11.13
C LEU A 324 2.68 -1.17 -10.36
N ALA A 325 2.85 -0.11 -9.57
CA ALA A 325 4.05 0.10 -8.75
C ALA A 325 4.18 -1.02 -7.70
N HIS A 326 3.10 -1.35 -6.98
CA HIS A 326 3.02 -2.44 -6.01
C HIS A 326 3.48 -3.78 -6.58
N ASN A 327 2.97 -4.17 -7.77
CA ASN A 327 3.35 -5.42 -8.44
C ASN A 327 4.85 -5.43 -8.85
N TRP A 328 5.41 -4.29 -9.24
CA TRP A 328 6.84 -4.15 -9.54
C TRP A 328 7.72 -4.10 -8.27
N GLY A 329 7.29 -3.42 -7.21
CA GLY A 329 7.99 -3.34 -5.93
C GLY A 329 8.04 -4.70 -5.22
N PHE A 330 6.96 -5.48 -5.28
CA PHE A 330 6.96 -6.87 -4.84
C PHE A 330 7.94 -7.75 -5.63
N LEU A 331 7.99 -7.62 -6.96
CA LEU A 331 9.00 -8.32 -7.77
C LEU A 331 10.42 -7.88 -7.37
N SER A 332 10.62 -6.59 -7.09
CA SER A 332 11.90 -6.06 -6.62
C SER A 332 12.31 -6.68 -5.29
N PHE A 333 11.40 -6.74 -4.32
CA PHE A 333 11.62 -7.32 -3.01
C PHE A 333 11.88 -8.83 -3.07
N SER A 334 10.99 -9.62 -3.69
CA SER A 334 11.11 -11.08 -3.73
C SER A 334 12.38 -11.54 -4.46
N SER A 335 12.68 -10.92 -5.60
CA SER A 335 13.93 -11.20 -6.33
C SER A 335 15.18 -10.70 -5.58
N SER A 336 15.07 -9.69 -4.70
CA SER A 336 16.16 -9.34 -3.79
C SER A 336 16.46 -10.44 -2.77
N MET A 337 15.42 -11.13 -2.26
CA MET A 337 15.55 -12.21 -1.28
C MET A 337 16.11 -13.51 -1.90
N GLU A 338 15.86 -13.72 -3.20
CA GLU A 338 16.50 -14.76 -4.02
C GLU A 338 17.96 -14.43 -4.44
N GLY A 339 18.44 -13.19 -4.25
CA GLY A 339 19.78 -12.78 -4.70
C GLY A 339 19.89 -12.44 -6.19
N ARG A 340 18.80 -11.99 -6.82
CA ARG A 340 18.69 -11.72 -8.26
C ARG A 340 18.76 -10.22 -8.55
N ARG A 341 19.95 -9.66 -8.44
CA ARG A 341 20.28 -8.23 -8.51
C ARG A 341 19.72 -7.52 -9.75
N GLU A 342 19.92 -8.08 -10.92
CA GLU A 342 19.53 -7.44 -12.20
C GLU A 342 18.01 -7.57 -12.49
N GLU A 343 17.29 -8.43 -11.74
CA GLU A 343 15.82 -8.37 -11.68
C GLU A 343 15.36 -7.34 -10.67
N SER A 344 15.90 -7.38 -9.45
CA SER A 344 15.48 -6.51 -8.34
C SER A 344 15.62 -5.02 -8.68
N ILE A 345 16.81 -4.59 -9.13
CA ILE A 345 17.08 -3.19 -9.48
C ILE A 345 16.26 -2.75 -10.71
N ARG A 346 15.99 -3.66 -11.65
CA ARG A 346 15.16 -3.37 -12.84
C ARG A 346 13.69 -3.19 -12.46
N ALA A 347 13.16 -4.08 -11.61
CA ALA A 347 11.78 -4.03 -11.15
C ALA A 347 11.52 -2.75 -10.34
N ALA A 348 12.42 -2.37 -9.42
CA ALA A 348 12.34 -1.10 -8.70
C ALA A 348 12.32 0.13 -9.63
N ARG A 349 13.13 0.13 -10.71
CA ARG A 349 13.14 1.22 -11.69
C ARG A 349 11.86 1.28 -12.52
N GLU A 350 11.18 0.17 -12.77
CA GLU A 350 9.86 0.16 -13.41
C GLU A 350 8.75 0.58 -12.43
N SER A 351 8.81 0.18 -11.15
CA SER A 351 7.92 0.65 -10.07
C SER A 351 7.91 2.17 -9.96
N ALA A 352 9.09 2.79 -9.80
CA ALA A 352 9.23 4.24 -9.75
C ALA A 352 8.79 4.97 -11.04
N LYS A 353 8.77 4.27 -12.19
CA LYS A 353 8.50 4.81 -13.53
C LYS A 353 7.03 4.74 -13.94
N VAL A 354 6.24 3.81 -13.38
CA VAL A 354 4.78 3.75 -13.65
C VAL A 354 4.01 4.84 -12.89
N LEU A 355 4.60 5.44 -11.86
CA LEU A 355 4.02 6.55 -11.09
C LEU A 355 4.15 7.89 -11.84
N PRO A 356 3.05 8.53 -12.29
CA PRO A 356 3.13 9.79 -13.00
C PRO A 356 3.45 10.96 -12.06
N PRO A 357 4.20 12.01 -12.48
CA PRO A 357 4.54 13.15 -11.63
C PRO A 357 3.34 13.90 -11.02
N ALA A 358 2.17 13.83 -11.66
CA ALA A 358 0.92 14.36 -11.11
C ALA A 358 0.51 13.61 -9.83
N MET A 359 0.59 12.27 -9.81
CA MET A 359 0.29 11.45 -8.62
C MET A 359 1.26 11.76 -7.47
N LEU A 360 2.54 11.95 -7.74
CA LEU A 360 3.54 12.38 -6.74
C LEU A 360 3.27 13.79 -6.18
N THR A 361 2.44 14.59 -6.84
CA THR A 361 2.06 15.95 -6.42
C THR A 361 0.71 15.98 -5.72
N GLU A 362 -0.25 15.16 -6.19
CA GLU A 362 -1.63 15.09 -5.69
C GLU A 362 -1.77 14.15 -4.47
N MET A 363 -0.84 13.21 -4.27
CA MET A 363 -0.84 12.24 -3.19
C MET A 363 0.48 12.33 -2.38
N PRO A 364 0.54 13.18 -1.33
CA PRO A 364 1.72 13.33 -0.49
C PRO A 364 2.18 11.98 0.12
N GLY A 365 3.48 11.73 0.12
CA GLY A 365 4.08 10.46 0.58
C GLY A 365 4.27 9.42 -0.52
N MET A 366 3.66 9.58 -1.71
CA MET A 366 3.91 8.70 -2.85
C MET A 366 5.34 8.77 -3.40
N ASP A 367 6.11 9.81 -3.04
CA ASP A 367 7.54 9.90 -3.35
C ASP A 367 8.38 8.83 -2.62
N PHE A 368 7.83 8.16 -1.60
CA PHE A 368 8.37 6.94 -1.02
C PHE A 368 8.67 5.86 -2.07
N PHE A 369 7.68 5.49 -2.90
CA PHE A 369 7.82 4.42 -3.91
C PHE A 369 8.83 4.78 -5.01
N ALA A 370 8.99 6.06 -5.32
CA ALA A 370 10.03 6.54 -6.23
C ALA A 370 11.47 6.30 -5.70
N SER A 371 11.63 5.97 -4.41
CA SER A 371 12.93 5.67 -3.79
C SER A 371 13.36 4.20 -3.87
N GLU A 372 12.46 3.28 -4.25
CA GLU A 372 12.77 1.84 -4.36
C GLU A 372 14.08 1.53 -5.12
N PRO A 373 14.42 2.19 -6.25
CA PRO A 373 15.68 1.93 -6.95
C PRO A 373 16.92 2.15 -6.08
N LEU A 374 16.87 3.12 -5.18
CA LEU A 374 17.96 3.47 -4.27
C LEU A 374 18.16 2.37 -3.24
N LEU A 375 17.07 1.89 -2.62
CA LEU A 375 17.10 0.82 -1.61
C LEU A 375 17.51 -0.53 -2.22
N ALA A 376 17.03 -0.84 -3.43
CA ALA A 376 17.47 -2.01 -4.18
C ALA A 376 18.98 -1.93 -4.54
N MET A 377 19.49 -0.74 -4.88
CA MET A 377 20.93 -0.55 -5.13
C MET A 377 21.78 -0.63 -3.86
N VAL A 378 21.28 -0.18 -2.70
CA VAL A 378 21.93 -0.37 -1.39
C VAL A 378 22.01 -1.86 -1.04
N ARG A 379 20.90 -2.60 -1.16
CA ARG A 379 20.82 -4.05 -0.89
C ARG A 379 21.88 -4.86 -1.64
N PHE A 380 22.27 -4.41 -2.84
CA PHE A 380 23.28 -5.05 -3.68
C PHE A 380 24.62 -4.29 -3.77
N GLY A 381 24.91 -3.38 -2.83
CA GLY A 381 26.22 -2.73 -2.71
C GLY A 381 26.63 -1.87 -3.91
N ARG A 382 25.66 -1.35 -4.69
CA ARG A 382 25.90 -0.64 -5.96
C ARG A 382 26.31 0.83 -5.73
N PHE A 383 27.25 1.03 -4.82
CA PHE A 383 27.71 2.35 -4.36
C PHE A 383 28.23 3.24 -5.50
N ASP A 384 28.97 2.70 -6.48
CA ASP A 384 29.43 3.44 -7.67
C ASP A 384 28.32 3.80 -8.69
N ALA A 385 27.09 3.33 -8.48
CA ALA A 385 25.89 3.78 -9.18
C ALA A 385 25.11 4.79 -8.33
N LEU A 386 24.96 4.53 -7.02
CA LEU A 386 24.32 5.46 -6.07
C LEU A 386 24.96 6.85 -6.05
N LEU A 387 26.29 6.93 -6.07
CA LEU A 387 27.06 8.19 -6.20
C LEU A 387 26.90 8.91 -7.56
N LYS A 388 26.00 8.43 -8.43
CA LYS A 388 25.66 9.02 -9.73
C LYS A 388 24.15 9.23 -9.90
N GLU A 389 23.31 8.75 -8.97
CA GLU A 389 21.89 9.02 -9.01
C GLU A 389 21.65 10.48 -8.60
N PRO A 390 20.92 11.27 -9.43
CA PRO A 390 20.78 12.70 -9.22
C PRO A 390 20.05 12.98 -7.91
N ARG A 391 20.48 14.01 -7.18
CA ARG A 391 19.79 14.45 -5.97
C ARG A 391 18.35 14.86 -6.30
N PRO A 392 17.33 14.35 -5.58
CA PRO A 392 15.92 14.65 -5.85
C PRO A 392 15.55 16.14 -5.71
N ASP A 393 14.41 16.49 -6.31
CA ASP A 393 13.73 17.77 -6.06
C ASP A 393 13.28 17.83 -4.59
N ALA A 394 13.68 18.88 -3.88
CA ALA A 394 13.47 19.02 -2.44
C ALA A 394 11.99 19.08 -2.00
N LYS A 395 11.04 19.23 -2.94
CA LYS A 395 9.60 19.08 -2.66
C LYS A 395 9.16 17.64 -2.39
N TYR A 396 10.04 16.66 -2.64
CA TYR A 396 9.83 15.24 -2.36
C TYR A 396 10.71 14.83 -1.16
N PRO A 397 10.24 15.04 0.09
CA PRO A 397 11.08 14.90 1.27
C PRO A 397 11.41 13.45 1.63
N VAL A 398 10.51 12.49 1.34
CA VAL A 398 10.76 11.07 1.62
C VAL A 398 11.81 10.53 0.64
N LEU A 399 11.64 10.86 -0.65
CA LEU A 399 12.62 10.53 -1.69
C LEU A 399 13.98 11.18 -1.43
N THR A 400 14.00 12.44 -1.01
CA THR A 400 15.24 13.17 -0.65
C THR A 400 15.93 12.53 0.56
N GLY A 401 15.18 12.13 1.59
CA GLY A 401 15.74 11.49 2.78
C GLY A 401 16.29 10.10 2.50
N LEU A 402 15.59 9.29 1.70
CA LEU A 402 16.07 7.96 1.32
C LEU A 402 17.23 8.03 0.29
N TRP A 403 17.34 9.10 -0.48
CA TRP A 403 18.56 9.44 -1.24
C TRP A 403 19.73 9.79 -0.32
N LEU A 404 19.56 10.66 0.67
CA LEU A 404 20.61 11.01 1.65
C LEU A 404 21.12 9.77 2.41
N HIS A 405 20.21 8.87 2.76
CA HIS A 405 20.55 7.57 3.34
C HIS A 405 21.40 6.72 2.39
N ALA A 406 20.93 6.49 1.16
CA ALA A 406 21.57 5.58 0.22
C ALA A 406 22.91 6.13 -0.31
N HIS A 407 22.99 7.44 -0.54
CA HIS A 407 24.19 8.15 -0.96
C HIS A 407 25.22 8.24 0.20
N GLY A 408 24.76 8.53 1.42
CA GLY A 408 25.59 8.51 2.62
C GLY A 408 26.21 7.14 2.91
N LEU A 409 25.45 6.05 2.71
CA LEU A 409 25.97 4.68 2.80
C LEU A 409 27.05 4.42 1.73
N ALA A 410 26.85 4.93 0.51
CA ALA A 410 27.83 4.82 -0.56
C ALA A 410 29.13 5.59 -0.27
N LEU A 411 29.02 6.80 0.28
CA LEU A 411 30.17 7.60 0.73
C LEU A 411 30.93 6.91 1.87
N ALA A 412 30.22 6.40 2.87
CA ALA A 412 30.81 5.63 3.98
C ALA A 412 31.53 4.36 3.48
N ALA A 413 30.95 3.65 2.50
CA ALA A 413 31.57 2.50 1.85
C ALA A 413 32.81 2.84 1.01
N LYS A 414 32.97 4.10 0.58
CA LYS A 414 34.19 4.63 -0.06
C LYS A 414 35.17 5.28 0.92
N GLY A 415 34.85 5.32 2.21
CA GLY A 415 35.68 5.93 3.26
C GLY A 415 35.55 7.45 3.38
N ASP A 416 34.65 8.11 2.64
CA ASP A 416 34.36 9.52 2.86
C ASP A 416 33.35 9.71 4.01
N PHE A 417 33.84 9.42 5.21
CA PHE A 417 33.07 9.59 6.44
C PHE A 417 32.68 11.04 6.71
N LYS A 418 33.39 12.01 6.11
CA LYS A 418 33.09 13.45 6.28
C LYS A 418 31.83 13.82 5.52
N GLN A 419 31.72 13.44 4.25
CA GLN A 419 30.51 13.68 3.46
C GLN A 419 29.35 12.81 3.94
N ALA A 420 29.60 11.53 4.27
CA ALA A 420 28.58 10.65 4.85
C ALA A 420 27.98 11.21 6.17
N ARG A 421 28.81 11.80 7.04
CA ARG A 421 28.34 12.48 8.27
C ARG A 421 27.48 13.70 7.95
N ALA A 422 27.87 14.51 6.96
CA ALA A 422 27.10 15.68 6.56
C ALA A 422 25.71 15.31 6.01
N GLU A 423 25.62 14.23 5.22
CA GLU A 423 24.34 13.73 4.69
C GLU A 423 23.48 13.09 5.77
N HIS A 424 24.06 12.37 6.74
CA HIS A 424 23.36 11.93 7.94
C HIS A 424 22.79 13.12 8.75
N GLU A 425 23.58 14.17 8.95
CA GLU A 425 23.14 15.37 9.64
C GLU A 425 22.11 16.19 8.87
N GLU A 426 22.02 16.06 7.54
CA GLU A 426 20.95 16.63 6.74
C GLU A 426 19.67 15.77 6.84
N LEU A 427 19.81 14.44 6.76
CA LEU A 427 18.73 13.48 6.91
C LEU A 427 17.99 13.63 8.25
N VAL A 428 18.72 13.77 9.36
CA VAL A 428 18.12 14.01 10.69
C VAL A 428 17.33 15.33 10.73
N LYS A 429 17.80 16.39 10.06
CA LYS A 429 17.09 17.69 9.99
C LYS A 429 15.86 17.62 9.09
N LEU A 430 15.91 16.80 8.03
CA LEU A 430 14.79 16.53 7.15
C LEU A 430 13.70 15.71 7.86
N ALA A 431 14.07 14.62 8.53
CA ALA A 431 13.16 13.79 9.33
C ALA A 431 12.46 14.60 10.43
N ALA A 432 13.18 15.54 11.06
CA ALA A 432 12.60 16.43 12.06
C ALA A 432 11.64 17.50 11.49
N SER A 433 11.70 17.82 10.19
CA SER A 433 10.93 18.92 9.57
C SER A 433 9.73 18.49 8.71
N VAL A 434 9.58 17.20 8.38
CA VAL A 434 8.34 16.71 7.73
C VAL A 434 7.13 16.80 8.69
N PRO A 435 5.89 16.97 8.17
CA PRO A 435 4.68 16.93 9.01
C PRO A 435 4.44 15.55 9.64
N ASP A 436 3.86 15.51 10.85
CA ASP A 436 3.46 14.26 11.51
C ASP A 436 2.36 13.48 10.73
N THR A 437 1.68 14.16 9.81
CA THR A 437 0.64 13.59 8.94
C THR A 437 1.16 13.08 7.60
N LEU A 438 2.47 13.18 7.33
CA LEU A 438 3.07 12.64 6.11
C LEU A 438 3.40 11.15 6.30
N THR A 439 2.93 10.31 5.39
CA THR A 439 3.21 8.86 5.39
C THR A 439 4.33 8.48 4.43
N ALA A 440 4.87 7.29 4.64
CA ALA A 440 5.76 6.58 3.73
C ALA A 440 5.33 5.12 3.76
N GLY A 441 4.56 4.69 2.75
CA GLY A 441 3.78 3.45 2.81
C GLY A 441 2.69 3.52 3.89
N ASN A 442 2.59 2.47 4.72
CA ASN A 442 1.67 2.41 5.86
C ASN A 442 2.21 3.12 7.12
N ASN A 443 3.51 3.44 7.13
CA ASN A 443 4.20 4.09 8.24
C ASN A 443 4.19 5.63 8.13
N SER A 444 4.60 6.33 9.19
CA SER A 444 4.88 7.76 9.07
C SER A 444 6.22 7.97 8.35
N ALA A 445 6.33 9.08 7.61
CA ALA A 445 7.59 9.47 7.00
C ALA A 445 8.69 9.76 8.04
N LYS A 446 8.33 10.08 9.30
CA LYS A 446 9.32 10.28 10.37
C LYS A 446 9.97 8.97 10.79
N ASP A 447 9.18 7.92 10.99
CA ASP A 447 9.69 6.63 11.47
C ASP A 447 10.58 5.97 10.41
N VAL A 448 10.16 6.00 9.14
CA VAL A 448 10.96 5.48 8.01
C VAL A 448 12.27 6.26 7.84
N LEU A 449 12.26 7.59 8.00
CA LEU A 449 13.49 8.40 7.92
C LEU A 449 14.38 8.31 9.16
N ASP A 450 13.83 8.02 10.35
CA ASP A 450 14.61 7.75 11.57
C ASP A 450 15.33 6.39 11.47
N VAL A 451 14.68 5.35 10.94
CA VAL A 451 15.36 4.10 10.57
C VAL A 451 16.47 4.36 9.55
N ALA A 452 16.19 5.17 8.51
CA ALA A 452 17.18 5.53 7.51
C ALA A 452 18.41 6.26 8.11
N ALA A 453 18.18 7.16 9.08
CA ALA A 453 19.23 7.85 9.80
C ALA A 453 20.07 6.88 10.67
N ARG A 454 19.43 6.04 11.49
CA ARG A 454 20.12 5.07 12.37
C ARG A 454 20.97 4.07 11.62
N VAL A 455 20.46 3.54 10.50
CA VAL A 455 21.22 2.61 9.63
C VAL A 455 22.46 3.28 9.04
N LEU A 456 22.39 4.57 8.71
CA LEU A 456 23.54 5.35 8.24
C LEU A 456 24.53 5.66 9.37
N ASP A 457 24.06 6.10 10.55
CA ASP A 457 24.89 6.37 11.74
C ASP A 457 25.67 5.11 12.19
N ALA A 458 25.00 3.95 12.20
CA ALA A 458 25.59 2.66 12.53
C ALA A 458 26.63 2.22 11.49
N SER A 459 26.33 2.32 10.19
CA SER A 459 27.25 1.97 9.10
C SER A 459 28.51 2.86 9.06
N ILE A 460 28.37 4.17 9.27
CA ILE A 460 29.52 5.08 9.42
C ILE A 460 30.39 4.63 10.60
N SER A 461 29.77 4.40 11.76
CA SER A 461 30.47 4.03 12.99
C SER A 461 31.19 2.69 12.90
N GLU A 462 30.56 1.70 12.29
CA GLU A 462 31.12 0.37 12.04
C GLU A 462 32.36 0.47 11.15
N ARG A 463 32.26 1.17 10.02
CA ARG A 463 33.36 1.35 9.07
C ARG A 463 34.50 2.23 9.62
N GLN A 464 34.23 3.08 10.61
CA GLN A 464 35.24 3.82 11.37
C GLN A 464 35.83 3.02 12.55
N GLY A 465 35.31 1.82 12.85
CA GLY A 465 35.77 1.00 13.97
C GLY A 465 35.38 1.54 15.36
N CYS A 466 34.31 2.32 15.46
CA CYS A 466 33.85 2.90 16.72
C CYS A 466 33.31 1.82 17.67
N ALA A 467 33.71 1.88 18.95
CA ALA A 467 33.40 0.85 19.94
C ALA A 467 31.90 0.68 20.26
N ASP A 468 31.09 1.69 19.93
CA ASP A 468 29.64 1.75 20.12
C ASP A 468 28.83 1.35 18.86
N ALA A 469 29.49 0.97 17.75
CA ALA A 469 28.83 0.63 16.49
C ALA A 469 27.79 -0.50 16.61
N LEU A 470 28.05 -1.53 17.44
CA LEU A 470 27.06 -2.60 17.69
C LEU A 470 25.82 -2.09 18.43
N SER A 471 25.97 -1.14 19.36
CA SER A 471 24.83 -0.51 20.04
C SER A 471 23.98 0.33 19.08
N ARG A 472 24.63 1.02 18.11
CA ARG A 472 23.91 1.73 17.04
C ARG A 472 23.14 0.78 16.14
N TRP A 473 23.69 -0.40 15.83
CA TRP A 473 22.96 -1.43 15.09
C TRP A 473 21.77 -1.98 15.88
N ASP A 474 21.91 -2.16 17.21
CA ASP A 474 20.78 -2.54 18.07
C ASP A 474 19.67 -1.46 18.09
N ASP A 475 20.01 -0.17 18.08
CA ASP A 475 19.05 0.93 17.96
C ASP A 475 18.38 0.99 16.58
N ALA A 476 19.14 0.76 15.51
CA ALA A 476 18.60 0.71 14.14
C ALA A 476 17.61 -0.46 13.96
N VAL A 477 17.90 -1.62 14.54
CA VAL A 477 16.98 -2.78 14.55
C VAL A 477 15.75 -2.50 15.41
N ARG A 478 15.88 -1.89 16.60
CA ARG A 478 14.73 -1.50 17.43
C ARG A 478 13.76 -0.56 16.71
N ALA A 479 14.27 0.42 15.97
CA ALA A 479 13.42 1.33 15.19
C ALA A 479 12.74 0.61 14.01
N ALA A 480 13.46 -0.25 13.28
CA ALA A 480 12.89 -1.00 12.17
C ALA A 480 11.83 -2.03 12.61
N ASP A 481 12.02 -2.70 13.75
CA ASP A 481 11.05 -3.65 14.32
C ASP A 481 9.79 -2.96 14.88
N GLN A 482 9.77 -1.62 15.00
CA GLN A 482 8.61 -0.82 15.43
C GLN A 482 7.73 -0.33 14.28
N LEU A 483 8.18 -0.48 13.02
CA LEU A 483 7.38 -0.09 11.86
C LEU A 483 6.10 -0.94 11.76
N ALA A 484 4.99 -0.27 11.43
CA ALA A 484 3.71 -0.89 11.13
C ALA A 484 3.81 -1.87 9.95
N TYR A 485 2.94 -2.88 9.95
CA TYR A 485 2.89 -3.89 8.89
C TYR A 485 2.59 -3.27 7.51
N SER A 486 3.37 -3.68 6.51
CA SER A 486 3.24 -3.30 5.11
C SER A 486 3.84 -4.43 4.26
N GLU A 487 3.35 -4.59 3.03
CA GLU A 487 3.87 -5.59 2.09
C GLU A 487 4.10 -4.98 0.70
N PRO A 488 5.35 -4.97 0.18
CA PRO A 488 6.59 -5.29 0.89
C PRO A 488 6.79 -4.35 2.09
N SER A 489 7.66 -4.73 3.04
CA SER A 489 7.96 -3.87 4.19
C SER A 489 8.37 -2.46 3.73
N ASP A 490 7.80 -1.43 4.36
CA ASP A 490 8.17 -0.02 4.11
C ASP A 490 9.67 0.24 4.37
N TRP A 491 10.35 -0.70 5.03
CA TRP A 491 11.80 -0.81 5.02
C TRP A 491 12.28 -2.03 4.19
N PHE A 492 12.74 -1.77 2.96
CA PHE A 492 12.98 -2.75 1.88
C PHE A 492 13.89 -3.94 2.22
N TYR A 493 14.88 -3.79 3.11
CA TYR A 493 15.83 -4.85 3.47
C TYR A 493 15.97 -4.97 5.00
N PRO A 494 15.81 -6.17 5.61
CA PRO A 494 15.85 -6.26 7.07
C PRO A 494 17.20 -5.77 7.66
N VAL A 495 17.15 -4.79 8.57
CA VAL A 495 18.33 -4.17 9.22
C VAL A 495 19.18 -5.20 9.97
N ARG A 496 18.55 -6.29 10.41
CA ARG A 496 19.18 -7.47 11.02
C ARG A 496 20.30 -8.08 10.15
N HIS A 497 20.28 -7.91 8.84
CA HIS A 497 21.39 -8.30 7.96
C HIS A 497 22.67 -7.49 8.17
N TYR A 498 22.56 -6.20 8.51
CA TYR A 498 23.69 -5.32 8.80
C TYR A 498 24.21 -5.57 10.22
N GLN A 499 23.33 -5.61 11.22
CA GLN A 499 23.67 -6.00 12.60
C GLN A 499 24.37 -7.37 12.63
N GLY A 500 23.82 -8.36 11.92
CA GLY A 500 24.41 -9.69 11.80
C GLY A 500 25.78 -9.69 11.10
N ALA A 501 26.00 -8.81 10.11
CA ALA A 501 27.30 -8.68 9.44
C ALA A 501 28.35 -8.10 10.40
N ALA A 502 28.02 -7.01 11.10
CA ALA A 502 28.86 -6.38 12.11
C ALA A 502 29.26 -7.37 13.22
N LEU A 503 28.31 -8.22 13.67
CA LEU A 503 28.56 -9.26 14.67
C LEU A 503 29.44 -10.41 14.13
N LEU A 504 29.36 -10.77 12.85
CA LEU A 504 30.26 -11.74 12.23
C LEU A 504 31.70 -11.19 12.12
N ASP A 505 31.86 -9.93 11.70
CA ASP A 505 33.15 -9.28 11.55
C ASP A 505 33.82 -9.03 12.92
N ALA A 506 33.03 -8.68 13.94
CA ALA A 506 33.43 -8.64 15.35
C ALA A 506 33.61 -10.04 16.00
N LYS A 507 33.41 -11.13 15.24
CA LYS A 507 33.50 -12.54 15.66
C LYS A 507 32.58 -12.94 16.83
N GLN A 508 31.51 -12.17 17.07
CA GLN A 508 30.48 -12.45 18.07
C GLN A 508 29.47 -13.49 17.54
N TYR A 509 29.98 -14.66 17.11
CA TYR A 509 29.24 -15.63 16.32
C TYR A 509 27.93 -16.10 16.96
N LYS A 510 27.87 -16.26 18.29
CA LYS A 510 26.64 -16.65 19.00
C LYS A 510 25.56 -15.55 18.96
N ALA A 511 25.95 -14.28 18.99
CA ALA A 511 25.01 -13.16 18.83
C ALA A 511 24.54 -13.05 17.38
N ALA A 512 25.45 -13.20 16.41
CA ALA A 512 25.10 -13.24 14.98
C ALA A 512 24.09 -14.37 14.67
N GLU A 513 24.26 -15.57 15.23
CA GLU A 513 23.27 -16.64 15.13
C GLU A 513 21.88 -16.24 15.64
N ALA A 514 21.79 -15.60 16.80
CA ALA A 514 20.51 -15.15 17.35
C ALA A 514 19.81 -14.15 16.41
N VAL A 515 20.57 -13.20 15.86
CA VAL A 515 20.06 -12.20 14.90
C VAL A 515 19.52 -12.86 13.62
N TYR A 516 20.25 -13.81 13.03
CA TYR A 516 19.80 -14.50 11.82
C TYR A 516 18.66 -15.49 12.07
N ARG A 517 18.56 -16.10 13.26
CA ARG A 517 17.42 -16.96 13.62
C ARG A 517 16.13 -16.16 13.83
N GLU A 518 16.21 -14.97 14.44
CA GLU A 518 15.07 -14.05 14.55
C GLU A 518 14.66 -13.50 13.17
N ASP A 519 15.61 -13.19 12.28
CA ASP A 519 15.27 -12.83 10.90
C ASP A 519 14.55 -13.98 10.18
N LEU A 520 15.05 -15.22 10.29
CA LEU A 520 14.42 -16.40 9.67
C LEU A 520 13.07 -16.82 10.29
N HIS A 521 12.76 -16.35 11.51
CA HIS A 521 11.43 -16.49 12.08
C HIS A 521 10.42 -15.56 11.39
N ARG A 522 10.83 -14.33 11.07
CA ARG A 522 10.00 -13.30 10.40
C ARG A 522 9.98 -13.46 8.87
N ASN A 523 11.08 -13.94 8.31
CA ASN A 523 11.34 -14.12 6.89
C ASN A 523 11.81 -15.56 6.61
N PRO A 524 10.91 -16.57 6.68
CA PRO A 524 11.29 -17.96 6.42
C PRO A 524 11.99 -18.12 5.06
N GLY A 525 13.00 -18.98 4.97
CA GLY A 525 13.71 -19.24 3.71
C GLY A 525 14.57 -18.10 3.17
N ASN A 526 14.71 -16.96 3.86
CA ASN A 526 15.53 -15.83 3.42
C ASN A 526 17.01 -16.23 3.21
N GLY A 527 17.46 -16.23 1.95
CA GLY A 527 18.81 -16.64 1.57
C GLY A 527 19.93 -15.83 2.24
N TRP A 528 19.72 -14.54 2.49
CA TRP A 528 20.72 -13.69 3.15
C TRP A 528 20.92 -14.09 4.62
N ALA A 529 19.83 -14.35 5.35
CA ALA A 529 19.91 -14.82 6.73
C ALA A 529 20.40 -16.27 6.83
N LEU A 530 20.07 -17.14 5.86
CA LEU A 530 20.62 -18.50 5.77
C LEU A 530 22.14 -18.51 5.52
N PHE A 531 22.66 -17.58 4.69
CA PHE A 531 24.09 -17.37 4.54
C PHE A 531 24.73 -16.92 5.86
N GLY A 532 24.15 -15.91 6.51
CA GLY A 532 24.63 -15.40 7.80
C GLY A 532 24.67 -16.47 8.89
N LEU A 533 23.60 -17.25 9.02
CA LEU A 533 23.48 -18.40 9.93
C LEU A 533 24.53 -19.48 9.63
N THR A 534 24.81 -19.73 8.34
CA THR A 534 25.88 -20.65 7.94
C THR A 534 27.25 -20.18 8.46
N GLN A 535 27.56 -18.88 8.37
CA GLN A 535 28.85 -18.36 8.85
C GLN A 535 28.92 -18.32 10.38
N SER A 536 27.84 -17.96 11.07
CA SER A 536 27.81 -17.89 12.54
C SER A 536 27.89 -19.27 13.20
N LEU A 537 27.32 -20.31 12.58
CA LEU A 537 27.49 -21.69 13.04
C LEU A 537 28.90 -22.23 12.77
N LYS A 538 29.52 -21.88 11.63
CA LYS A 538 30.93 -22.21 11.34
C LYS A 538 31.90 -21.56 12.33
N GLY A 539 31.70 -20.29 12.65
CA GLY A 539 32.51 -19.57 13.64
C GLY A 539 32.43 -20.16 15.06
N GLN A 540 31.34 -20.88 15.38
CA GLN A 540 31.18 -21.65 16.62
C GLN A 540 31.66 -23.11 16.53
N GLY A 541 32.17 -23.57 15.39
CA GLY A 541 32.55 -24.98 15.17
C GLY A 541 31.36 -25.96 15.07
N ARG A 542 30.12 -25.46 14.91
CA ARG A 542 28.88 -26.28 14.85
C ARG A 542 28.65 -26.83 13.45
N THR A 543 29.62 -27.60 12.96
CA THR A 543 29.74 -28.04 11.55
C THR A 543 28.50 -28.74 10.99
N ALA A 544 27.82 -29.59 11.77
CA ALA A 544 26.62 -30.30 11.33
C ALA A 544 25.46 -29.34 11.04
N GLU A 545 25.15 -28.43 11.98
CA GLU A 545 24.11 -27.42 11.81
C GLU A 545 24.48 -26.41 10.72
N ALA A 546 25.75 -26.02 10.62
CA ALA A 546 26.25 -25.18 9.54
C ALA A 546 26.07 -25.84 8.16
N SER A 547 26.17 -27.16 8.07
CA SER A 547 25.91 -27.90 6.83
C SER A 547 24.42 -27.92 6.48
N ALA A 548 23.53 -28.05 7.47
CA ALA A 548 22.08 -27.97 7.27
C ALA A 548 21.63 -26.57 6.83
N ALA A 549 22.10 -25.52 7.51
CA ALA A 549 21.87 -24.13 7.12
C ALA A 549 22.42 -23.82 5.72
N ARG A 550 23.58 -24.42 5.36
CA ARG A 550 24.17 -24.28 4.02
C ARG A 550 23.31 -24.91 2.92
N GLN A 551 22.74 -26.09 3.15
CA GLN A 551 21.84 -26.75 2.19
C GLN A 551 20.55 -25.94 1.97
N GLN A 552 20.00 -25.35 3.04
CA GLN A 552 18.87 -24.42 2.94
C GLN A 552 19.26 -23.17 2.15
N PHE A 553 20.44 -22.57 2.43
CA PHE A 553 20.96 -21.45 1.66
C PHE A 553 21.09 -21.79 0.16
N GLU A 554 21.69 -22.92 -0.19
CA GLU A 554 21.89 -23.33 -1.58
C GLU A 554 20.56 -23.58 -2.32
N THR A 555 19.48 -23.89 -1.60
CA THR A 555 18.12 -23.95 -2.15
C THR A 555 17.53 -22.55 -2.36
N ALA A 556 17.60 -21.68 -1.36
CA ALA A 556 17.07 -20.31 -1.41
C ALA A 556 17.82 -19.39 -2.40
N TRP A 557 19.08 -19.71 -2.69
CA TRP A 557 19.99 -18.92 -3.54
C TRP A 557 20.19 -19.53 -4.94
N ALA A 558 19.43 -20.57 -5.30
CA ALA A 558 19.62 -21.33 -6.54
C ALA A 558 19.45 -20.49 -7.83
N ASN A 559 18.66 -19.42 -7.76
CA ASN A 559 18.36 -18.53 -8.89
C ASN A 559 19.27 -17.28 -8.97
N ALA A 560 20.18 -17.08 -8.00
CA ALA A 560 20.91 -15.84 -7.80
C ALA A 560 21.90 -15.48 -8.93
N ASP A 561 22.10 -14.17 -9.16
CA ASP A 561 23.10 -13.65 -10.10
C ASP A 561 24.36 -13.09 -9.39
N ILE A 562 24.43 -13.23 -8.06
CA ILE A 562 25.59 -12.88 -7.23
C ILE A 562 25.97 -13.99 -6.24
N ALA A 563 27.26 -14.07 -5.91
CA ALA A 563 27.75 -14.83 -4.76
C ALA A 563 27.86 -13.92 -3.53
N LEU A 564 27.31 -14.36 -2.39
CA LEU A 564 27.46 -13.62 -1.12
C LEU A 564 28.85 -13.83 -0.51
N THR A 565 29.48 -12.71 -0.15
CA THR A 565 30.64 -12.64 0.75
C THR A 565 30.27 -12.15 2.15
N ARG A 566 29.20 -11.35 2.24
CA ARG A 566 28.66 -10.70 3.45
C ARG A 566 27.14 -10.59 3.29
N THR A 567 26.40 -10.49 4.40
CA THR A 567 24.92 -10.35 4.39
C THR A 567 24.44 -8.93 4.10
N ALA A 568 25.35 -7.96 4.15
CA ALA A 568 25.14 -6.54 3.87
C ALA A 568 26.47 -5.93 3.39
N PHE A 569 26.41 -5.02 2.41
CA PHE A 569 27.60 -4.45 1.75
C PHE A 569 28.04 -3.11 2.35
#